data_AF-A0A3M6TK51-F1
#
_entry.id   AF-A0A3M6TK51-F1
#
_cell.length_a   1.000
_cell.length_b   1.000
_cell.length_c   1.000
_cell.angle_alpha   90.00
_cell.angle_beta   90.00
_cell.angle_gamma   90.00
#
_symmetry.space_group_name_H-M   'P 1'
#
loop_
_entity.id
_entity.type
_entity.pdbx_description
1 polymer ?
#
loop_
_entity_poly.entity_id
_entity_poly.type
_entity_poly.pdbx_seq_one_letter_code
_entity_poly.pdbx_strand_id
1 'polypeptide(L)'
;MFEAEPAIKLQFLHPDRMAKVKSQYTERDKFKLICDAIGTPGPTVTWHKGKDIYLGHRSDETITPGRYDYEIYFNGVDIKDKGNYTCVVKNSYGTLSHSYVFDVRAPYGCNLNRSMCSFTQDSTQGGIDELNWTHQKTRDVLVHGIVAACLLITVAVFIVICWRRESRIKRSLQLSVLLSKPKFEYDAFVIYSSYDSDWVIKTLIPILERKHSFKCCVQYRDFVVGVPFRENMVNSVYKSRKL
;
A
#
# COMPACT_ATOMS: atom_id res chain seq x y z
N MET A 1 10.60 6.37 -47.11
CA MET A 1 9.21 6.73 -46.76
C MET A 1 9.22 6.95 -45.25
N PHE A 2 9.09 8.19 -44.78
CA PHE A 2 9.03 8.49 -43.35
C PHE A 2 7.61 8.22 -42.87
N GLU A 3 7.41 7.24 -41.99
CA GLU A 3 6.13 7.04 -41.30
C GLU A 3 5.81 8.29 -40.48
N ALA A 4 4.60 8.82 -40.64
CA ALA A 4 4.13 9.95 -39.84
C ALA A 4 3.98 9.51 -38.38
N GLU A 5 4.50 10.31 -37.44
CA GLU A 5 4.31 10.04 -36.01
C GLU A 5 2.81 9.96 -35.66
N PRO A 6 2.39 9.03 -34.80
CA PRO A 6 0.99 8.90 -34.40
C PRO A 6 0.53 10.17 -33.67
N ALA A 7 -0.58 10.75 -34.13
CA ALA A 7 -1.18 11.94 -33.52
C ALA A 7 -1.79 11.60 -32.14
N ILE A 8 -1.21 12.16 -31.07
CA ILE A 8 -1.70 12.03 -29.70
C ILE A 8 -2.52 13.28 -29.35
N LYS A 9 -3.75 13.08 -28.89
CA LYS A 9 -4.63 14.17 -28.43
C LYS A 9 -4.05 14.81 -27.17
N LEU A 10 -4.17 16.13 -27.09
CA LEU A 10 -3.67 16.92 -25.97
C LEU A 10 -4.41 16.55 -24.67
N GLN A 11 -3.67 16.19 -23.62
CA GLN A 11 -4.21 15.87 -22.29
C GLN A 11 -3.22 16.21 -21.16
N PHE A 12 -3.73 16.56 -19.97
CA PHE A 12 -2.91 16.72 -18.77
C PHE A 12 -2.43 15.37 -18.23
N LEU A 13 -1.17 15.29 -17.83
CA LEU A 13 -0.54 14.08 -17.27
C LEU A 13 -0.92 13.85 -15.80
N HIS A 14 -1.12 14.93 -15.03
CA HIS A 14 -1.26 14.86 -13.57
C HIS A 14 -2.40 15.71 -12.98
N PRO A 15 -3.66 15.56 -13.44
CA PRO A 15 -4.79 16.38 -12.98
C PRO A 15 -5.02 16.30 -11.45
N ASP A 16 -4.80 15.14 -10.82
CA ASP A 16 -4.99 14.99 -9.38
C ASP A 16 -3.98 15.81 -8.55
N ARG A 17 -2.73 15.90 -9.03
CA ARG A 17 -1.70 16.70 -8.37
C ARG A 17 -2.01 18.19 -8.49
N MET A 18 -2.56 18.59 -9.64
CA MET A 18 -3.01 19.97 -9.89
C MET A 18 -4.16 20.34 -8.95
N ALA A 19 -5.15 19.46 -8.78
CA ALA A 19 -6.28 19.68 -7.88
C ALA A 19 -5.90 19.75 -6.40
N LYS A 20 -4.79 19.14 -6.00
CA LYS A 20 -4.32 19.08 -4.61
C LYS A 20 -3.40 20.26 -4.21
N VAL A 21 -3.07 21.15 -5.14
CA VAL A 21 -2.28 22.36 -4.83
C VAL A 21 -3.05 23.23 -3.84
N LYS A 22 -2.36 23.74 -2.81
CA LYS A 22 -2.98 24.57 -1.76
C LYS A 22 -3.38 25.93 -2.34
N SER A 23 -4.45 26.53 -1.80
CA SER A 23 -4.89 27.88 -2.15
C SER A 23 -4.46 28.96 -1.14
N GLN A 24 -3.74 28.59 -0.07
CA GLN A 24 -3.27 29.51 0.96
C GLN A 24 -1.84 29.18 1.36
N TYR A 25 -1.00 30.21 1.38
CA TYR A 25 0.40 30.16 1.74
C TYR A 25 0.76 31.29 2.70
N THR A 26 1.85 31.13 3.45
CA THR A 26 2.45 32.18 4.28
C THR A 26 3.69 32.72 3.58
N GLU A 27 4.09 33.97 3.83
CA GLU A 27 5.34 34.49 3.29
C GLU A 27 6.52 33.54 3.56
N ARG A 28 7.46 33.47 2.62
CA ARG A 28 8.62 32.56 2.61
C ARG A 28 8.29 31.08 2.41
N ASP A 29 7.02 30.69 2.32
CA ASP A 29 6.65 29.35 1.90
C ASP A 29 7.21 29.05 0.51
N LYS A 30 7.53 27.78 0.30
CA LYS A 30 8.02 27.27 -0.98
C LYS A 30 7.02 26.30 -1.57
N PHE A 31 6.67 26.49 -2.83
CA PHE A 31 5.77 25.59 -3.54
C PHE A 31 6.02 25.62 -5.04
N LYS A 32 5.37 24.71 -5.77
CA LYS A 32 5.39 24.69 -7.23
C LYS A 32 4.00 24.50 -7.83
N LEU A 33 3.78 25.11 -8.98
CA LEU A 33 2.63 24.90 -9.85
C LEU A 33 3.04 23.97 -10.99
N ILE A 34 2.13 23.11 -11.45
CA ILE A 34 2.43 22.03 -12.40
C ILE A 34 1.33 22.01 -13.47
N CYS A 35 1.67 21.85 -14.74
CA CYS A 35 0.70 21.74 -15.82
C CYS A 35 1.07 20.75 -16.91
N ASP A 36 1.85 19.72 -16.53
CA ASP A 36 2.38 18.70 -17.41
C ASP A 36 1.31 18.15 -18.34
N ALA A 37 1.62 18.15 -19.63
CA ALA A 37 0.70 17.70 -20.67
C ALA A 37 1.44 16.93 -21.76
N ILE A 38 0.70 16.08 -22.45
CA ILE A 38 1.19 15.26 -23.57
C ILE A 38 0.34 15.50 -24.81
N GLY A 39 0.97 15.50 -25.97
CA GLY A 39 0.35 15.59 -27.28
C GLY A 39 1.37 15.48 -28.41
N THR A 40 0.92 15.11 -29.61
CA THR A 40 1.76 15.04 -30.83
C THR A 40 1.10 15.86 -31.94
N PRO A 41 1.75 16.89 -32.52
CA PRO A 41 3.07 17.45 -32.20
C PRO A 41 3.23 17.89 -30.73
N GLY A 42 4.48 17.98 -30.25
CA GLY A 42 4.76 18.39 -28.87
C GLY A 42 4.08 19.73 -28.53
N PRO A 43 3.35 19.82 -27.41
CA PRO A 43 2.64 21.04 -27.06
C PRO A 43 3.58 22.12 -26.49
N THR A 44 3.12 23.36 -26.51
CA THR A 44 3.79 24.52 -25.92
C THR A 44 2.96 25.01 -24.73
N VAL A 45 3.63 25.37 -23.64
CA VAL A 45 3.01 25.92 -22.44
C VAL A 45 3.27 27.41 -22.32
N THR A 46 2.27 28.17 -21.87
CA THR A 46 2.38 29.59 -21.54
C THR A 46 1.69 29.85 -20.21
N TRP A 47 2.37 30.56 -19.32
CA TRP A 47 1.83 30.93 -18.02
C TRP A 47 1.35 32.37 -18.02
N HIS A 48 0.23 32.61 -17.34
CA HIS A 48 -0.38 33.93 -17.20
C HIS A 48 -0.63 34.22 -15.72
N LYS A 49 -0.38 35.47 -15.29
CA LYS A 49 -0.82 35.99 -13.99
C LYS A 49 -1.91 37.02 -14.25
N GLY A 50 -3.16 36.66 -13.96
CA GLY A 50 -4.31 37.47 -14.38
C GLY A 50 -4.42 37.51 -15.90
N LYS A 51 -4.22 38.69 -16.51
CA LYS A 51 -4.29 38.87 -17.97
C LYS A 51 -2.92 38.88 -18.65
N ASP A 52 -1.86 39.09 -17.89
CA ASP A 52 -0.51 39.27 -18.43
C ASP A 52 0.24 37.95 -18.48
N ILE A 53 1.17 37.81 -19.44
CA ILE A 53 2.06 36.66 -19.50
C ILE A 53 3.00 36.71 -18.29
N TYR A 54 3.06 35.63 -17.52
CA TYR A 54 3.96 35.52 -16.39
C TYR A 54 5.36 35.14 -16.88
N LEU A 55 6.29 36.07 -16.74
CA LEU A 55 7.69 35.93 -17.16
C LEU A 55 8.65 35.64 -16.00
N GLY A 56 8.13 35.35 -14.81
CA GLY A 56 8.93 35.20 -13.60
C GLY A 56 9.16 36.54 -12.92
N HIS A 57 9.21 36.53 -11.60
CA HIS A 57 9.27 37.73 -10.76
C HIS A 57 10.69 38.02 -10.24
N ARG A 58 11.60 37.03 -10.17
CA ARG A 58 12.98 37.21 -9.66
C ARG A 58 14.05 36.54 -10.53
N SER A 59 15.29 37.01 -10.39
CA SER A 59 16.48 36.42 -11.03
C SER A 59 16.85 35.02 -10.50
N ASP A 60 16.33 34.62 -9.33
CA ASP A 60 16.49 33.29 -8.71
C ASP A 60 15.27 32.38 -8.91
N GLU A 61 14.17 32.92 -9.45
CA GLU A 61 13.08 32.13 -9.98
C GLU A 61 13.55 31.56 -11.32
N THR A 62 14.10 30.35 -11.26
CA THR A 62 14.25 29.54 -12.45
C THR A 62 12.86 29.15 -12.93
N ILE A 63 12.28 30.01 -13.75
CA ILE A 63 11.65 29.50 -14.96
C ILE A 63 12.81 28.85 -15.70
N THR A 64 12.96 27.53 -15.62
CA THR A 64 13.74 26.87 -16.67
C THR A 64 13.01 27.22 -17.97
N PRO A 65 13.63 27.92 -18.93
CA PRO A 65 12.96 28.29 -20.17
C PRO A 65 13.30 27.25 -21.23
N GLY A 66 12.29 26.60 -21.78
CA GLY A 66 12.44 25.46 -22.67
C GLY A 66 11.08 24.93 -23.11
N ARG A 67 11.09 24.16 -24.21
CA ARG A 67 9.90 23.67 -24.93
C ARG A 67 8.92 22.82 -24.08
N TYR A 68 9.25 22.55 -22.81
CA TYR A 68 8.59 21.60 -21.91
C TYR A 68 8.50 22.10 -20.44
N ASP A 69 8.58 23.41 -20.17
CA ASP A 69 8.59 23.91 -18.79
C ASP A 69 7.18 24.11 -18.22
N TYR A 70 6.58 22.97 -17.90
CA TYR A 70 5.25 22.85 -17.32
C TYR A 70 5.19 23.22 -15.83
N GLU A 71 6.30 23.59 -15.19
CA GLU A 71 6.35 23.86 -13.75
C GLU A 71 6.86 25.28 -13.44
N ILE A 72 6.23 25.95 -12.47
CA ILE A 72 6.73 27.20 -11.87
C ILE A 72 7.10 26.93 -10.42
N TYR A 73 8.30 27.33 -10.02
CA TYR A 73 8.79 27.20 -8.66
C TYR A 73 8.83 28.54 -7.93
N PHE A 74 8.23 28.57 -6.74
CA PHE A 74 8.30 29.70 -5.83
C PHE A 74 9.21 29.33 -4.66
N ASN A 75 10.38 29.97 -4.58
CA ASN A 75 11.41 29.71 -3.56
C ASN A 75 11.34 30.69 -2.37
N GLY A 76 10.14 31.12 -2.00
CA GLY A 76 9.91 32.04 -0.89
C GLY A 76 8.95 33.14 -1.31
N VAL A 77 7.66 32.88 -1.09
CA VAL A 77 6.56 33.70 -1.61
C VAL A 77 6.42 35.01 -0.85
N ASP A 78 6.06 36.07 -1.57
CA ASP A 78 5.75 37.41 -1.07
C ASP A 78 4.24 37.68 -1.19
N ILE A 79 3.71 38.61 -0.42
CA ILE A 79 2.32 39.10 -0.55
C ILE A 79 2.01 39.52 -1.98
N LYS A 80 2.99 40.08 -2.72
CA LYS A 80 2.84 40.47 -4.13
C LYS A 80 2.65 39.29 -5.08
N ASP A 81 3.01 38.08 -4.68
CA ASP A 81 2.85 36.87 -5.48
C ASP A 81 1.40 36.37 -5.48
N LYS A 82 0.56 36.89 -4.58
CA LYS A 82 -0.88 36.64 -4.58
C LYS A 82 -1.49 36.88 -5.97
N GLY A 83 -2.33 35.94 -6.40
CA GLY A 83 -3.06 36.11 -7.65
C GLY A 83 -3.65 34.83 -8.22
N ASN A 84 -4.11 34.95 -9.46
CA ASN A 84 -4.58 33.83 -10.26
C ASN A 84 -3.54 33.52 -11.34
N TYR A 85 -2.98 32.32 -11.30
CA TYR A 85 -2.00 31.81 -12.24
C TYR A 85 -2.64 30.79 -13.16
N THR A 86 -2.66 31.07 -14.46
CA THR A 86 -3.26 30.17 -15.46
C THR A 86 -2.20 29.63 -16.40
N CYS A 87 -2.10 28.31 -16.50
CA CYS A 87 -1.33 27.66 -17.55
C CYS A 87 -2.22 27.46 -18.77
N VAL A 88 -1.67 27.74 -19.94
CA VAL A 88 -2.30 27.50 -21.24
C VAL A 88 -1.36 26.62 -22.03
N VAL A 89 -1.80 25.39 -22.31
CA VAL A 89 -1.04 24.42 -23.09
C VAL A 89 -1.68 24.30 -24.46
N LYS A 90 -0.91 24.47 -25.53
CA LYS A 90 -1.41 24.50 -26.90
C LYS A 90 -0.57 23.62 -27.83
N ASN A 91 -1.26 22.92 -28.72
CA ASN A 91 -0.67 22.27 -29.89
C ASN A 91 -1.51 22.64 -31.13
N SER A 92 -1.01 22.32 -32.32
CA SER A 92 -1.72 22.39 -33.61
C SER A 92 -3.13 21.80 -33.59
N TYR A 93 -3.40 20.80 -32.74
CA TYR A 93 -4.69 20.12 -32.64
C TYR A 93 -5.60 20.57 -31.48
N GLY A 94 -5.17 21.49 -30.61
CA GLY A 94 -6.03 21.95 -29.51
C GLY A 94 -5.33 22.73 -28.40
N THR A 95 -6.13 23.14 -27.41
CA THR A 95 -5.71 23.95 -26.27
C THR A 95 -6.31 23.41 -24.97
N LEU A 96 -5.50 23.35 -23.92
CA LEU A 96 -5.91 23.08 -22.54
C LEU A 96 -5.54 24.25 -21.65
N SER A 97 -6.29 24.47 -20.57
CA SER A 97 -5.98 25.49 -19.58
C SER A 97 -6.37 25.07 -18.18
N HIS A 98 -5.60 25.50 -17.19
CA HIS A 98 -5.93 25.31 -15.78
C HIS A 98 -5.48 26.52 -14.95
N SER A 99 -6.29 26.88 -13.95
CA SER A 99 -6.10 28.09 -13.15
C SER A 99 -5.91 27.76 -11.67
N TYR A 100 -4.88 28.34 -11.08
CA TYR A 100 -4.56 28.29 -9.66
C TYR A 100 -4.87 29.63 -9.02
N VAL A 101 -5.69 29.63 -7.98
CA VAL A 101 -5.93 30.80 -7.15
C VAL A 101 -5.31 30.56 -5.79
N PHE A 102 -4.32 31.38 -5.43
CA PHE A 102 -3.72 31.29 -4.11
C PHE A 102 -3.53 32.66 -3.46
N ASP A 103 -3.74 32.67 -2.15
CA ASP A 103 -3.62 33.82 -1.26
C ASP A 103 -2.37 33.68 -0.40
N VAL A 104 -1.68 34.79 -0.15
CA VAL A 104 -0.45 34.82 0.67
C VAL A 104 -0.71 35.66 1.91
N ARG A 105 -0.49 35.06 3.08
CA ARG A 105 -0.64 35.71 4.39
C ARG A 105 0.72 36.11 4.95
N ALA A 106 0.76 37.26 5.60
CA ALA A 106 1.90 37.65 6.41
C ALA A 106 2.05 36.69 7.61
N PRO A 107 3.28 36.41 8.08
CA PRO A 107 3.50 35.63 9.28
C PRO A 107 2.87 36.35 10.48
N TYR A 108 2.22 35.60 11.37
CA TYR A 108 1.58 36.14 12.57
C TYR A 108 2.61 36.95 13.38
N GLY A 109 2.47 38.29 13.39
CA GLY A 109 3.40 39.20 14.08
C GLY A 109 3.72 40.52 13.37
N CYS A 110 3.41 40.68 12.08
CA CYS A 110 3.61 41.94 11.36
C CYS A 110 2.27 42.55 10.91
N ASN A 111 1.90 43.70 11.50
CA ASN A 111 0.78 44.50 11.03
C ASN A 111 1.33 45.59 10.08
N LEU A 112 1.01 45.50 8.79
CA LEU A 112 1.55 46.35 7.71
C LEU A 112 1.12 47.83 7.74
N ASN A 113 0.32 48.23 8.74
CA ASN A 113 -0.12 49.62 8.91
C ASN A 113 0.58 50.37 10.05
N ARG A 114 1.67 49.85 10.62
CA ARG A 114 2.49 50.60 11.58
C ARG A 114 3.97 50.33 11.36
N SER A 115 4.71 51.37 11.00
CA SER A 115 6.16 51.40 11.00
C SER A 115 6.68 51.26 12.43
N MET A 116 6.74 50.03 12.95
CA MET A 116 7.56 49.53 14.06
C MET A 116 6.93 48.25 14.63
N CYS A 117 7.68 47.15 14.64
CA CYS A 117 7.34 46.03 15.50
C CYS A 117 7.56 46.45 16.95
N SER A 118 6.48 46.64 17.71
CA SER A 118 6.56 46.88 19.16
C SER A 118 6.59 45.54 19.89
N PHE A 119 7.78 45.19 20.38
CA PHE A 119 7.94 44.20 21.43
C PHE A 119 7.66 44.89 22.77
N THR A 120 6.43 44.77 23.27
CA THR A 120 6.14 45.17 24.66
C THR A 120 6.27 43.95 25.55
N GLN A 121 7.35 43.92 26.34
CA GLN A 121 7.44 43.06 27.53
C GLN A 121 6.47 43.59 28.58
N ASP A 122 5.51 42.76 28.98
CA ASP A 122 4.71 42.98 30.19
C ASP A 122 5.30 42.11 31.32
N SER A 123 6.19 42.72 32.11
CA SER A 123 6.77 42.11 33.30
C SER A 123 6.08 42.70 34.53
N THR A 124 5.04 42.02 35.03
CA THR A 124 4.69 41.96 36.47
C THR A 124 3.49 41.05 36.81
N GLN A 125 2.77 40.48 35.82
CA GLN A 125 1.71 39.48 36.07
C GLN A 125 2.06 38.05 35.57
N GLY A 126 3.28 37.81 35.06
CA GLY A 126 3.65 36.53 34.43
C GLY A 126 4.02 35.37 35.36
N GLY A 127 4.44 35.63 36.60
CA GLY A 127 5.07 34.59 37.43
C GLY A 127 4.10 33.57 38.07
N ILE A 128 2.90 34.00 38.48
CA ILE A 128 1.90 33.10 39.08
C ILE A 128 1.16 32.34 37.98
N ASP A 129 0.90 33.02 36.86
CA ASP A 129 0.32 32.40 35.68
C ASP A 129 1.29 31.38 35.08
N GLU A 130 2.60 31.64 34.92
CA GLU A 130 3.56 30.65 34.40
C GLU A 130 3.67 29.38 35.25
N LEU A 131 3.63 29.47 36.58
CA LEU A 131 3.61 28.30 37.47
C LEU A 131 2.31 27.50 37.32
N ASN A 132 1.17 28.17 37.19
CA ASN A 132 -0.14 27.51 37.02
C ASN A 132 -0.32 26.93 35.60
N TRP A 133 0.19 27.62 34.56
CA TRP A 133 0.24 27.17 33.17
C TRP A 133 1.18 25.97 33.00
N THR A 134 2.36 25.98 33.63
CA THR A 134 3.29 24.83 33.58
C THR A 134 2.75 23.63 34.33
N HIS A 135 2.10 23.81 35.49
CA HIS A 135 1.46 22.72 36.23
C HIS A 135 0.24 22.14 35.47
N GLN A 136 -0.61 22.98 34.89
CA GLN A 136 -1.74 22.55 34.05
C GLN A 136 -1.26 21.79 32.81
N LYS A 137 -0.25 22.32 32.11
CA LYS A 137 0.32 21.67 30.91
C LYS A 137 1.03 20.36 31.23
N THR A 138 1.71 20.28 32.38
CA THR A 138 2.34 19.03 32.85
C THR A 138 1.29 17.98 33.21
N ARG A 139 0.18 18.38 33.85
CA ARG A 139 -0.95 17.50 34.16
C ARG A 139 -1.63 16.96 32.90
N ASP A 140 -1.86 17.80 31.90
CA ASP A 140 -2.52 17.39 30.66
C ASP A 140 -1.63 16.45 29.84
N VAL A 141 -0.31 16.69 29.78
CA VAL A 141 0.65 15.78 29.14
C VAL A 141 0.71 14.42 29.86
N LEU A 142 0.70 14.42 31.20
CA LEU A 142 0.70 13.18 31.98
C LEU A 142 -0.60 12.37 31.77
N VAL A 143 -1.75 13.05 31.80
CA VAL A 143 -3.07 12.41 31.59
C VAL A 143 -3.18 11.84 30.18
N HIS A 144 -2.81 12.60 29.15
CA HIS A 144 -2.80 12.09 27.77
C HIS A 144 -1.81 10.93 27.58
N GLY A 145 -0.66 10.97 28.27
CA GLY A 145 0.31 9.88 28.30
C GLY A 145 -0.26 8.59 28.90
N ILE A 146 -0.97 8.69 30.04
CA ILE A 146 -1.62 7.54 30.69
C ILE A 146 -2.72 6.97 29.80
N VAL A 147 -3.57 7.83 29.22
CA VAL A 147 -4.65 7.38 28.32
C VAL A 147 -4.07 6.68 27.09
N ALA A 148 -3.01 7.22 26.49
CA ALA A 148 -2.32 6.58 25.37
C ALA A 148 -1.72 5.23 25.76
N ALA A 149 -1.07 5.13 26.92
CA ALA A 149 -0.52 3.87 27.42
C ALA A 149 -1.62 2.83 27.67
N CYS A 150 -2.75 3.22 28.27
CA CYS A 150 -3.90 2.35 28.48
C CYS A 150 -4.48 1.85 27.15
N LEU A 151 -4.61 2.72 26.14
CA LEU A 151 -5.07 2.34 24.80
C LEU A 151 -4.10 1.36 24.11
N LEU A 152 -2.80 1.55 24.26
CA LEU A 152 -1.80 0.63 23.71
C LEU A 152 -1.89 -0.74 24.40
N ILE A 153 -2.10 -0.78 25.71
CA ILE A 153 -2.25 -2.03 26.48
C ILE A 153 -3.53 -2.77 26.06
N THR A 154 -4.67 -2.08 25.90
CA THR A 154 -5.92 -2.73 25.48
C THR A 154 -5.82 -3.29 24.07
N VAL A 155 -5.19 -2.56 23.15
CA VAL A 155 -4.92 -3.04 21.78
C VAL A 155 -3.99 -4.25 21.81
N ALA A 156 -2.91 -4.22 22.58
CA ALA A 156 -1.99 -5.36 22.72
C ALA A 156 -2.70 -6.61 23.29
N VAL A 157 -3.51 -6.44 24.33
CA VAL A 157 -4.31 -7.53 24.91
C VAL A 157 -5.30 -8.08 23.89
N PHE A 158 -5.98 -7.21 23.12
CA PHE A 158 -6.89 -7.63 22.07
C PHE A 158 -6.17 -8.44 20.98
N ILE A 159 -4.99 -7.99 20.53
CA ILE A 159 -4.14 -8.72 19.58
C ILE A 159 -3.78 -10.10 20.13
N VAL A 160 -3.35 -10.19 21.40
CA VAL A 160 -3.03 -11.47 22.05
C VAL A 160 -4.26 -12.39 22.15
N ILE A 161 -5.44 -11.84 22.46
CA ILE A 161 -6.69 -12.61 22.51
C ILE A 161 -7.06 -13.11 21.11
N CYS A 162 -6.99 -12.26 20.09
CA CYS A 162 -7.24 -12.62 18.68
C CYS A 162 -6.27 -13.70 18.21
N TRP A 163 -4.97 -13.54 18.47
CA TRP A 163 -3.94 -14.54 18.15
C TRP A 163 -4.17 -15.86 18.88
N ARG A 164 -4.53 -15.82 20.17
CA ARG A 164 -4.86 -17.03 20.94
C ARG A 164 -6.10 -17.73 20.37
N ARG A 165 -7.14 -16.98 20.00
CA ARG A 165 -8.36 -17.51 19.40
C ARG A 165 -8.07 -18.13 18.04
N GLU A 166 -7.35 -17.42 17.18
CA GLU A 166 -6.94 -17.91 15.86
C GLU A 166 -6.05 -19.15 15.97
N SER A 167 -5.12 -19.17 16.92
CA SER A 167 -4.27 -20.32 17.19
C SER A 167 -5.08 -21.53 17.69
N ARG A 168 -6.08 -21.32 18.55
CA ARG A 168 -7.00 -22.39 18.95
C ARG A 168 -7.82 -22.91 17.78
N ILE A 169 -8.34 -22.03 16.92
CA ILE A 169 -9.12 -22.39 15.72
C ILE A 169 -8.24 -23.15 14.71
N LYS A 170 -7.03 -22.67 14.43
CA LYS A 170 -6.06 -23.36 13.57
C LYS A 170 -5.72 -24.74 14.12
N ARG A 171 -5.53 -24.87 15.45
CA ARG A 171 -5.23 -26.15 16.10
C ARG A 171 -6.43 -27.10 16.10
N SER A 172 -7.66 -26.61 16.31
CA SER A 172 -8.87 -27.44 16.20
C SER A 172 -9.17 -27.85 14.76
N LEU A 173 -8.93 -26.95 13.80
CA LEU A 173 -9.08 -27.23 12.38
C LEU A 173 -8.05 -28.28 11.95
N GLN A 174 -6.79 -28.14 12.37
CA GLN A 174 -5.74 -29.11 12.07
C GLN A 174 -6.03 -30.48 12.68
N LEU A 175 -6.57 -30.53 13.90
CA LEU A 175 -7.03 -31.77 14.53
C LEU A 175 -8.22 -32.37 13.77
N SER A 176 -9.19 -31.56 13.35
CA SER A 176 -10.34 -32.02 12.56
C SER A 176 -9.90 -32.53 11.17
N VAL A 177 -8.91 -31.90 10.55
CA VAL A 177 -8.32 -32.32 9.26
C VAL A 177 -7.52 -33.61 9.42
N LEU A 178 -6.81 -33.79 10.54
CA LEU A 178 -6.12 -35.03 10.87
C LEU A 178 -7.11 -36.17 11.14
N LEU A 179 -8.22 -35.87 11.82
CA LEU A 179 -9.32 -36.80 12.08
C LEU A 179 -10.14 -37.09 10.81
N SER A 180 -10.15 -36.18 9.83
CA SER A 180 -10.85 -36.35 8.55
C SER A 180 -10.00 -37.00 7.46
N LYS A 181 -8.69 -37.21 7.68
CA LYS A 181 -7.88 -37.98 6.73
C LYS A 181 -8.44 -39.41 6.70
N PRO A 182 -8.77 -39.97 5.52
CA PRO A 182 -9.21 -41.35 5.44
C PRO A 182 -8.10 -42.24 6.00
N LYS A 183 -8.43 -42.99 7.05
CA LYS A 183 -7.52 -43.97 7.63
C LYS A 183 -7.44 -45.13 6.64
N PHE A 184 -6.45 -45.10 5.77
CA PHE A 184 -6.17 -46.19 4.83
C PHE A 184 -5.90 -47.47 5.62
N GLU A 185 -6.56 -48.56 5.22
CA GLU A 185 -6.46 -49.86 5.87
C GLU A 185 -5.13 -50.54 5.56
N TYR A 186 -4.54 -50.20 4.41
CA TYR A 186 -3.28 -50.72 3.90
C TYR A 186 -2.34 -49.59 3.47
N ASP A 187 -1.06 -49.89 3.46
CA ASP A 187 -0.01 -48.95 3.11
C ASP A 187 0.37 -49.05 1.63
N ALA A 188 0.18 -50.23 1.04
CA ALA A 188 0.39 -50.50 -0.38
C ALA A 188 -0.54 -51.64 -0.84
N PHE A 189 -0.93 -51.59 -2.10
CA PHE A 189 -1.63 -52.69 -2.78
C PHE A 189 -0.69 -53.36 -3.78
N VAL A 190 -0.54 -54.69 -3.68
CA VAL A 190 0.37 -55.49 -4.50
C VAL A 190 -0.44 -56.41 -5.41
N ILE A 191 -0.29 -56.19 -6.72
CA ILE A 191 -0.75 -57.07 -7.80
C ILE A 191 0.48 -57.65 -8.49
N TYR A 192 0.45 -58.95 -8.77
CA TYR A 192 1.55 -59.65 -9.41
C TYR A 192 1.01 -60.77 -10.32
N SER A 193 1.85 -61.20 -11.28
CA SER A 193 1.52 -62.30 -12.19
C SER A 193 1.70 -63.66 -11.49
N SER A 194 1.01 -64.70 -11.96
CA SER A 194 1.21 -66.06 -11.42
C SER A 194 2.65 -66.58 -11.61
N TYR A 195 3.38 -66.07 -12.61
CA TYR A 195 4.78 -66.46 -12.85
C TYR A 195 5.73 -65.91 -11.78
N ASP A 196 5.38 -64.78 -11.15
CA ASP A 196 6.19 -64.12 -10.14
C ASP A 196 5.81 -64.53 -8.71
N SER A 197 4.85 -65.46 -8.55
CA SER A 197 4.24 -65.76 -7.24
C SER A 197 5.25 -66.23 -6.20
N ASP A 198 6.20 -67.06 -6.61
CA ASP A 198 7.21 -67.60 -5.72
C ASP A 198 8.09 -66.50 -5.14
N TRP A 199 8.58 -65.60 -5.98
CA TRP A 199 9.40 -64.48 -5.54
C TRP A 199 8.61 -63.48 -4.69
N VAL A 200 7.37 -63.16 -5.09
CA VAL A 200 6.55 -62.21 -4.33
C VAL A 200 6.24 -62.73 -2.93
N ILE A 201 5.78 -63.97 -2.80
CA ILE A 201 5.38 -64.54 -1.51
C ILE A 201 6.58 -64.85 -0.61
N LYS A 202 7.68 -65.36 -1.17
CA LYS A 202 8.84 -65.80 -0.37
C LYS A 202 9.83 -64.67 -0.09
N THR A 203 9.87 -63.63 -0.92
CA THR A 203 10.88 -62.57 -0.83
C THR A 203 10.27 -61.19 -0.64
N LEU A 204 9.44 -60.71 -1.57
CA LEU A 204 8.95 -59.33 -1.55
C LEU A 204 8.07 -59.04 -0.32
N ILE A 205 7.03 -59.83 -0.09
CA ILE A 205 6.06 -59.61 1.00
C ILE A 205 6.75 -59.68 2.38
N PRO A 206 7.60 -60.68 2.69
CA PRO A 206 8.35 -60.69 3.94
C PRO A 206 9.24 -59.47 4.15
N ILE A 207 9.89 -58.95 3.11
CA ILE A 207 10.71 -57.73 3.21
C ILE A 207 9.81 -56.52 3.54
N LEU A 208 8.71 -56.35 2.84
CA LEU A 208 7.80 -55.23 3.06
C LEU A 208 7.14 -55.29 4.45
N GLU A 209 6.59 -56.43 4.83
CA GLU A 209 5.80 -56.57 6.07
C GLU A 209 6.68 -56.73 7.32
N ARG A 210 7.81 -57.46 7.25
CA ARG A 210 8.66 -57.71 8.43
C ARG A 210 9.80 -56.72 8.59
N LYS A 211 10.49 -56.37 7.49
CA LYS A 211 11.66 -55.50 7.57
C LYS A 211 11.27 -54.02 7.58
N HIS A 212 10.22 -53.66 6.85
CA HIS A 212 9.78 -52.28 6.69
C HIS A 212 8.41 -51.98 7.35
N SER A 213 7.79 -52.97 8.00
CA SER A 213 6.53 -52.83 8.73
C SER A 213 5.37 -52.25 7.90
N PHE A 214 5.37 -52.49 6.58
CA PHE A 214 4.27 -52.09 5.70
C PHE A 214 3.11 -53.07 5.80
N LYS A 215 1.89 -52.58 5.98
CA LYS A 215 0.67 -53.39 5.88
C LYS A 215 0.21 -53.48 4.42
N CYS A 216 0.53 -54.57 3.74
CA CYS A 216 0.23 -54.75 2.33
C CYS A 216 -1.13 -55.43 2.11
N CYS A 217 -1.90 -55.00 1.12
CA CYS A 217 -3.02 -55.77 0.56
C CYS A 217 -2.51 -56.54 -0.67
N VAL A 218 -2.70 -57.85 -0.72
CA VAL A 218 -2.15 -58.73 -1.76
C VAL A 218 -3.30 -59.47 -2.46
N GLN A 219 -3.36 -59.35 -3.78
CA GLN A 219 -4.50 -59.83 -4.61
C GLN A 219 -4.95 -61.27 -4.33
N TYR A 220 -4.02 -62.21 -4.18
CA TYR A 220 -4.35 -63.63 -3.99
C TYR A 220 -4.51 -64.05 -2.52
N ARG A 221 -4.26 -63.14 -1.57
CA ARG A 221 -4.25 -63.42 -0.12
C ARG A 221 -5.39 -62.71 0.61
N ASP A 222 -5.63 -61.45 0.25
CA ASP A 222 -6.44 -60.52 1.05
C ASP A 222 -7.78 -60.15 0.38
N PHE A 223 -8.11 -60.78 -0.74
CA PHE A 223 -9.40 -60.57 -1.41
C PHE A 223 -10.53 -61.28 -0.67
N VAL A 224 -11.68 -60.60 -0.52
CA VAL A 224 -12.84 -61.16 0.17
C VAL A 224 -13.52 -62.18 -0.72
N VAL A 225 -13.65 -63.41 -0.22
CA VAL A 225 -14.30 -64.51 -0.94
C VAL A 225 -15.79 -64.19 -1.12
N GLY A 226 -16.33 -64.45 -2.31
CA GLY A 226 -17.74 -64.18 -2.65
C GLY A 226 -18.00 -62.78 -3.21
N VAL A 227 -17.02 -61.88 -3.19
CA VAL A 227 -17.10 -60.55 -3.83
C VAL A 227 -16.54 -60.62 -5.25
N PRO A 228 -17.17 -59.98 -6.26
CA PRO A 228 -16.64 -59.93 -7.62
C PRO A 228 -15.20 -59.42 -7.67
N PHE A 229 -14.37 -60.02 -8.51
CA PHE A 229 -12.94 -59.70 -8.62
C PHE A 229 -12.67 -58.20 -8.84
N ARG A 230 -13.47 -57.56 -9.72
CA ARG A 230 -13.38 -56.11 -9.99
C ARG A 230 -13.59 -55.29 -8.72
N GLU A 231 -14.57 -55.66 -7.91
CA GLU A 231 -14.90 -54.94 -6.67
C GLU A 231 -13.80 -55.11 -5.63
N ASN A 232 -13.25 -56.31 -5.49
CA ASN A 232 -12.07 -56.54 -4.65
C ASN A 232 -10.89 -55.66 -5.08
N MET A 233 -10.56 -55.59 -6.37
CA MET A 233 -9.49 -54.70 -6.87
C MET A 233 -9.74 -53.22 -6.53
N VAL A 234 -10.96 -52.74 -6.81
CA VAL A 234 -11.34 -51.34 -6.58
C VAL A 234 -11.25 -51.01 -5.09
N ASN A 235 -11.77 -51.88 -4.23
CA ASN A 235 -11.72 -51.72 -2.78
C ASN A 235 -10.28 -51.73 -2.27
N SER A 236 -9.41 -52.62 -2.74
CA SER A 236 -8.01 -52.66 -2.36
C SER A 236 -7.26 -51.38 -2.73
N VAL A 237 -7.55 -50.76 -3.88
CA VAL A 237 -6.95 -49.48 -4.29
C VAL A 237 -7.46 -48.34 -3.41
N TYR A 238 -8.76 -48.23 -3.17
CA TYR A 238 -9.32 -47.15 -2.35
C TYR A 238 -8.92 -47.24 -0.87
N LYS A 239 -8.73 -48.46 -0.36
CA LYS A 239 -8.32 -48.72 1.03
C LYS A 239 -6.81 -48.61 1.24
N SER A 240 -6.01 -48.54 0.18
CA SER A 240 -4.56 -48.41 0.28
C SER A 240 -4.10 -46.95 0.15
N ARG A 241 -2.98 -46.60 0.76
CA ARG A 241 -2.37 -45.28 0.57
C ARG A 241 -1.99 -45.08 -0.90
N LYS A 242 -2.30 -43.89 -1.41
CA LYS A 242 -1.79 -43.40 -2.70
C LYS A 242 -0.46 -42.70 -2.43
N LEU A 243 0.61 -43.18 -3.05
CA LEU A 243 1.92 -42.54 -3.05
C LEU A 243 1.92 -41.31 -3.95
#